data_AF-A0A6I2VDP2-F1
#
_entry.id   AF-A0A6I2VDP2-F1
#
_cell.length_a   1.000
_cell.length_b   1.000
_cell.length_c   1.000
_cell.angle_alpha   90.00
_cell.angle_beta   90.00
_cell.angle_gamma   90.00
#
_symmetry.space_group_name_H-M   'P 1'
#
loop_
_entity.id
_entity.type
_entity.pdbx_description
1 polymer ?
#
loop_
_entity_poly.entity_id
_entity_poly.type
_entity_poly.pdbx_seq_one_letter_code
_entity_poly.pdbx_strand_id
1 'polypeptide(L)'
;PTSLQRQRARTSSDVGVVVKGADDVWVKLSKCCTPVPGDEILGFVTRGSGVSVHRTDCVNVPGLRAEPDRIVEVEWAPSATSLFLVNIQVEALDRARLLSDVTRALSDMHVNILSASVTTSRDRIALSRFTFEMADPKHMGSVIKAVRNVEGVYDAYRV
;
A
#
# COMPACT_ATOMS: atom_id res chain seq x y z
N PRO A 1 11.21 -20.54 -38.89
CA PRO A 1 12.07 -19.74 -37.99
C PRO A 1 11.25 -18.58 -37.40
N THR A 2 10.46 -18.91 -36.39
CA THR A 2 9.48 -18.00 -35.78
C THR A 2 10.14 -17.24 -34.66
N SER A 3 10.00 -15.92 -34.71
CA SER A 3 10.60 -14.92 -33.84
C SER A 3 10.45 -15.25 -32.36
N LEU A 4 11.59 -15.35 -31.67
CA LEU A 4 11.68 -15.40 -30.22
C LEU A 4 11.04 -14.12 -29.66
N GLN A 5 9.85 -14.31 -29.11
CA GLN A 5 9.09 -13.31 -28.40
C GLN A 5 9.94 -12.84 -27.22
N ARG A 6 10.53 -11.65 -27.38
CA ARG A 6 11.31 -10.93 -26.39
C ARG A 6 10.48 -10.89 -25.10
N GLN A 7 10.77 -11.83 -24.19
CA GLN A 7 10.23 -11.83 -22.84
C GLN A 7 10.56 -10.45 -22.30
N ARG A 8 9.54 -9.61 -22.15
CA ARG A 8 9.65 -8.41 -21.33
C ARG A 8 10.17 -8.94 -20.00
N ALA A 9 11.44 -8.67 -19.71
CA ALA A 9 11.94 -8.64 -18.35
C ALA A 9 10.97 -7.71 -17.63
N ARG A 10 9.94 -8.29 -17.02
CA ARG A 10 9.12 -7.62 -16.04
C ARG A 10 10.13 -7.39 -14.95
N THR A 11 10.73 -6.21 -14.96
CA THR A 11 11.45 -5.64 -13.83
C THR A 11 10.67 -6.09 -12.61
N SER A 12 11.20 -7.05 -11.86
CA SER A 12 10.73 -7.30 -10.51
C SER A 12 10.96 -5.95 -9.83
N SER A 13 9.92 -5.13 -9.75
CA SER A 13 9.97 -3.93 -8.96
C SER A 13 10.40 -4.42 -7.58
N ASP A 14 11.56 -3.97 -7.13
CA ASP A 14 12.09 -4.36 -5.83
C ASP A 14 11.09 -3.95 -4.77
N VAL A 15 10.29 -4.92 -4.32
CA VAL A 15 9.24 -4.71 -3.31
C VAL A 15 9.82 -4.62 -1.90
N GLY A 16 11.16 -4.68 -1.76
CA GLY A 16 11.84 -4.50 -0.49
C GLY A 16 11.53 -5.60 0.53
N VAL A 17 11.27 -6.83 0.09
CA VAL A 17 10.98 -7.97 0.98
C VAL A 17 11.73 -9.21 0.50
N VAL A 18 12.38 -9.88 1.45
CA VAL A 18 13.08 -11.16 1.23
C VAL A 18 12.40 -12.27 2.02
N VAL A 19 12.50 -13.51 1.51
CA VAL A 19 12.04 -14.72 2.22
C VAL A 19 13.23 -15.28 3.00
N LYS A 20 13.04 -15.59 4.28
CA LYS A 20 14.14 -16.16 5.08
C LYS A 20 14.57 -17.52 4.52
N GLY A 21 15.87 -17.67 4.30
CA GLY A 21 16.46 -18.95 3.89
C GLY A 21 16.17 -19.36 2.44
N ALA A 22 15.64 -18.46 1.61
CA ALA A 22 15.40 -18.73 0.20
C ALA A 22 15.77 -17.51 -0.66
N ASP A 23 16.72 -17.70 -1.57
CA ASP A 23 17.08 -16.71 -2.58
C ASP A 23 16.15 -16.82 -3.80
N ASP A 24 15.98 -15.72 -4.53
CA ASP A 24 15.26 -15.67 -5.81
C ASP A 24 13.79 -16.16 -5.79
N VAL A 25 13.13 -16.00 -4.64
CA VAL A 25 11.68 -16.22 -4.54
C VAL A 25 10.94 -15.01 -5.08
N TRP A 26 10.00 -15.24 -5.99
CA TRP A 26 9.14 -14.15 -6.47
C TRP A 26 8.18 -13.69 -5.36
N VAL A 27 8.43 -12.48 -4.84
CA VAL A 27 7.63 -11.85 -3.79
C VAL A 27 6.75 -10.75 -4.36
N LYS A 28 5.53 -10.62 -3.83
CA LYS A 28 4.64 -9.49 -4.09
C LYS A 28 3.95 -9.01 -2.82
N LEU A 29 3.77 -7.70 -2.68
CA LEU A 29 2.97 -7.11 -1.61
C LEU A 29 1.47 -7.26 -1.93
N SER A 30 0.68 -7.64 -0.93
CA SER A 30 -0.75 -7.85 -1.12
C SER A 30 -1.54 -6.55 -1.17
N LYS A 31 -2.43 -6.42 -2.16
CA LYS A 31 -3.30 -5.24 -2.33
C LYS A 31 -4.41 -5.11 -1.28
N CYS A 32 -4.70 -6.17 -0.51
CA CYS A 32 -5.77 -6.15 0.48
C CYS A 32 -5.43 -5.37 1.75
N CYS A 33 -4.15 -5.27 2.10
CA CYS A 33 -3.67 -4.56 3.29
C CYS A 33 -2.47 -3.65 3.00
N THR A 34 -1.97 -3.65 1.74
CA THR A 34 -0.93 -2.76 1.23
C THR A 34 0.21 -2.55 2.23
N PRO A 35 0.95 -3.62 2.60
CA PRO A 35 2.00 -3.54 3.61
C PRO A 35 3.11 -2.57 3.15
N VAL A 36 3.70 -1.84 4.10
CA VAL A 36 4.87 -0.97 3.89
C VAL A 36 5.89 -1.19 5.02
N PRO A 37 7.16 -0.82 4.83
CA PRO A 37 8.18 -1.05 5.85
C PRO A 37 7.82 -0.39 7.19
N GLY A 38 7.96 -1.18 8.25
CA GLY A 38 7.48 -0.84 9.60
C GLY A 38 6.26 -1.68 10.03
N ASP A 39 5.51 -2.25 9.09
CA ASP A 39 4.46 -3.20 9.42
C ASP A 39 5.05 -4.57 9.81
N GLU A 40 4.41 -5.23 10.76
CA GLU A 40 4.62 -6.67 10.95
C GLU A 40 4.02 -7.43 9.78
N ILE A 41 4.84 -8.26 9.12
CA ILE A 41 4.47 -8.97 7.89
C ILE A 41 4.63 -10.48 8.00
N LEU A 42 3.87 -11.19 7.17
CA LEU A 42 4.01 -12.62 6.93
C LEU A 42 3.93 -12.91 5.43
N GLY A 43 4.62 -13.96 4.99
CA GLY A 43 4.54 -14.47 3.64
C GLY A 43 3.58 -15.64 3.54
N PHE A 44 2.89 -15.74 2.42
CA PHE A 44 2.04 -16.88 2.08
C PHE A 44 2.34 -17.37 0.66
N VAL A 45 2.68 -18.65 0.52
CA VAL A 45 2.95 -19.30 -0.76
C VAL A 45 1.66 -19.41 -1.54
N THR A 46 1.57 -18.73 -2.69
CA THR A 46 0.40 -18.74 -3.58
C THR A 46 0.42 -19.95 -4.52
N ARG A 47 -0.73 -20.30 -5.12
CA ARG A 47 -0.85 -21.43 -6.06
C ARG A 47 0.02 -21.30 -7.33
N GLY A 48 0.56 -20.11 -7.63
CA GLY A 48 1.40 -19.83 -8.79
C GLY A 48 2.89 -19.70 -8.49
N SER A 49 3.37 -20.36 -7.42
CA SER A 49 4.80 -20.42 -7.02
C SER A 49 5.46 -19.07 -6.66
N GLY A 50 4.69 -18.12 -6.13
CA GLY A 50 5.21 -16.88 -5.56
C GLY A 50 4.66 -16.61 -4.15
N VAL A 51 5.33 -15.76 -3.39
CA VAL A 51 4.95 -15.39 -2.02
C VAL A 51 4.17 -14.09 -2.04
N SER A 52 2.94 -14.11 -1.51
CA SER A 52 2.18 -12.90 -1.22
C SER A 52 2.43 -12.45 0.21
N VAL A 53 2.83 -11.20 0.40
CA VAL A 53 3.15 -10.61 1.70
C VAL A 53 1.95 -9.86 2.23
N HIS A 54 1.55 -10.18 3.45
CA HIS A 54 0.45 -9.57 4.18
C HIS A 54 0.93 -8.96 5.48
N ARG A 55 0.24 -7.92 5.96
CA ARG A 55 0.33 -7.53 7.37
C ARG A 55 -0.21 -8.64 8.26
N THR A 56 0.37 -8.84 9.43
CA THR A 56 -0.05 -9.87 10.39
C THR A 56 -1.49 -9.68 10.87
N ASP A 57 -1.98 -8.44 10.89
CA ASP A 57 -3.34 -8.04 11.28
C ASP A 57 -4.33 -7.96 10.10
N CYS A 58 -3.92 -8.37 8.89
CA CYS A 58 -4.80 -8.34 7.73
C CYS A 58 -5.99 -9.30 7.92
N VAL A 59 -7.19 -8.84 7.54
CA VAL A 59 -8.46 -9.60 7.64
C VAL A 59 -8.43 -10.98 6.97
N ASN A 60 -7.54 -11.20 6.01
CA ASN A 60 -7.41 -12.48 5.31
C ASN A 60 -6.48 -13.47 6.04
N VAL A 61 -5.61 -12.99 6.94
CA VAL A 61 -4.60 -13.81 7.63
C VAL A 61 -5.21 -14.98 8.42
N PRO A 62 -6.34 -14.83 9.14
CA PRO A 62 -6.97 -15.97 9.79
C PRO A 62 -7.27 -17.14 8.83
N GLY A 63 -7.72 -16.84 7.62
CA GLY A 63 -7.95 -17.84 6.59
C GLY A 63 -6.65 -18.43 6.02
N LEU A 64 -5.60 -17.61 5.86
CA LEU A 64 -4.29 -18.09 5.40
C LEU A 64 -3.62 -19.03 6.41
N ARG A 65 -3.79 -18.75 7.71
CA ARG A 65 -3.25 -19.57 8.81
C ARG A 65 -3.90 -20.96 8.90
N ALA A 66 -5.02 -21.20 8.21
CA ALA A 66 -5.60 -22.53 8.08
C ALA A 66 -4.76 -23.46 7.17
N GLU A 67 -3.82 -22.92 6.39
CA GLU A 67 -2.86 -23.66 5.57
C GLU A 67 -1.43 -23.38 6.06
N PRO A 68 -1.03 -23.87 7.26
CA PRO A 68 0.22 -23.48 7.90
C PRO A 68 1.47 -23.86 7.09
N ASP A 69 1.43 -24.95 6.33
CA ASP A 69 2.53 -25.41 5.46
C ASP A 69 2.87 -24.41 4.34
N ARG A 70 1.98 -23.43 4.09
CA ARG A 70 2.15 -22.38 3.08
C ARG A 70 2.54 -21.04 3.69
N ILE A 71 2.67 -20.93 5.01
CA ILE A 71 3.15 -19.73 5.68
C ILE A 71 4.67 -19.74 5.67
N VAL A 72 5.27 -18.62 5.29
CA VAL A 72 6.73 -18.45 5.25
C VAL A 72 7.14 -17.16 5.95
N GLU A 73 8.29 -17.20 6.62
CA GLU A 73 8.87 -16.01 7.23
C GLU A 73 9.48 -15.10 6.17
N VAL A 74 9.19 -13.81 6.29
CA VAL A 74 9.64 -12.76 5.39
C VAL A 74 10.13 -11.58 6.19
N GLU A 75 11.07 -10.82 5.63
CA GLU A 75 11.63 -9.63 6.26
C GLU A 75 11.69 -8.47 5.27
N TRP A 76 11.52 -7.26 5.81
CA TRP A 76 11.74 -6.03 5.05
C TRP A 76 13.23 -5.86 4.74
N ALA A 77 13.55 -5.73 3.46
CA ALA A 77 14.85 -5.37 2.93
C ALA A 77 14.70 -4.29 1.84
N PRO A 78 14.15 -3.09 2.17
CA PRO A 78 13.92 -2.03 1.21
C PRO A 78 15.25 -1.50 0.65
N SER A 79 15.30 -1.26 -0.66
CA SER A 79 16.40 -0.55 -1.30
C SER A 79 16.00 0.90 -1.61
N ALA A 80 16.97 1.71 -2.06
CA ALA A 80 16.72 3.07 -2.50
C ALA A 80 15.75 3.17 -3.70
N THR A 81 15.48 2.05 -4.38
CA THR A 81 14.56 1.99 -5.52
C THR A 81 13.20 1.38 -5.19
N SER A 82 13.01 0.90 -3.95
CA SER A 82 11.75 0.32 -3.53
C SER A 82 10.64 1.37 -3.44
N LEU A 83 9.49 1.06 -4.03
CA LEU A 83 8.28 1.87 -3.98
C LEU A 83 7.14 1.06 -3.38
N PHE A 84 6.40 1.69 -2.49
CA PHE A 84 5.32 1.06 -1.74
C PHE A 84 3.99 1.74 -2.07
N LEU A 85 2.95 0.92 -2.28
CA LEU A 85 1.58 1.40 -2.42
C LEU A 85 0.99 1.65 -1.04
N VAL A 86 0.38 2.82 -0.88
CA VAL A 86 -0.22 3.24 0.37
C VAL A 86 -1.68 3.59 0.10
N ASN A 87 -2.56 3.14 1.00
CA ASN A 87 -3.94 3.59 1.05
C ASN A 87 -4.17 4.41 2.32
N ILE A 88 -4.73 5.61 2.17
CA ILE A 88 -5.23 6.38 3.31
C ILE A 88 -6.74 6.57 3.19
N GLN A 89 -7.42 6.51 4.32
CA GLN A 89 -8.77 6.98 4.52
C GLN A 89 -8.70 8.40 5.07
N VAL A 90 -9.50 9.30 4.50
CA VAL A 90 -9.70 10.67 4.97
C VAL A 90 -11.18 10.82 5.27
N GLU A 91 -11.47 11.32 6.45
CA GLU A 91 -12.81 11.60 6.91
C GLU A 91 -12.95 13.08 7.25
N ALA A 92 -13.96 13.71 6.65
CA ALA A 92 -14.12 15.16 6.71
C ALA A 92 -15.58 15.57 6.69
N LEU A 93 -15.88 16.75 7.24
CA LEU A 93 -17.13 17.42 6.99
C LEU A 93 -17.06 18.09 5.61
N ASP A 94 -17.99 17.73 4.73
CA ASP A 94 -18.01 18.20 3.35
C ASP A 94 -18.23 19.71 3.28
N ARG A 95 -17.43 20.37 2.44
CA ARG A 95 -17.51 21.79 2.16
C ARG A 95 -17.01 22.08 0.75
N ALA A 96 -17.32 23.28 0.27
CA ALA A 96 -16.78 23.77 -0.98
C ALA A 96 -15.25 23.63 -1.01
N ARG A 97 -14.74 23.03 -2.09
CA ARG A 97 -13.31 22.82 -2.40
C ARG A 97 -12.57 21.79 -1.54
N LEU A 98 -13.23 21.05 -0.64
CA LEU A 98 -12.58 20.04 0.20
C LEU A 98 -11.69 19.07 -0.62
N LEU A 99 -12.22 18.47 -1.69
CA LEU A 99 -11.44 17.54 -2.53
C LEU A 99 -10.21 18.22 -3.15
N SER A 100 -10.34 19.47 -3.59
CA SER A 100 -9.22 20.23 -4.14
C SER A 100 -8.16 20.53 -3.08
N ASP A 101 -8.57 20.81 -1.85
CA ASP A 101 -7.64 21.13 -0.77
C ASP A 101 -6.87 19.89 -0.31
N VAL A 102 -7.56 18.75 -0.19
CA VAL A 102 -6.93 17.46 0.16
C VAL A 102 -5.96 17.00 -0.94
N THR A 103 -6.37 17.07 -2.22
CA THR A 103 -5.48 16.68 -3.34
C THR A 103 -4.26 17.60 -3.46
N ARG A 104 -4.41 18.89 -3.17
CA ARG A 104 -3.28 19.84 -3.08
C ARG A 104 -2.35 19.49 -1.93
N ALA A 105 -2.88 19.26 -0.73
CA ALA A 105 -2.06 18.88 0.44
C ALA A 105 -1.23 17.61 0.18
N LEU A 106 -1.81 16.61 -0.50
CA LEU A 106 -1.07 15.42 -0.95
C LEU A 106 0.00 15.78 -1.99
N SER A 107 -0.35 16.59 -2.99
CA SER A 107 0.59 16.98 -4.05
C SER A 107 1.78 17.80 -3.52
N ASP A 108 1.55 18.68 -2.55
CA ASP A 108 2.58 19.50 -1.90
C ASP A 108 3.56 18.64 -1.08
N MET A 109 3.11 17.46 -0.62
CA MET A 109 3.97 16.44 -0.02
C MET A 109 4.71 15.59 -1.06
N HIS A 110 4.62 15.93 -2.34
CA HIS A 110 5.29 15.24 -3.45
C HIS A 110 4.91 13.76 -3.57
N VAL A 111 3.70 13.37 -3.13
CA VAL A 111 3.19 12.01 -3.36
C VAL A 111 2.45 11.92 -4.69
N ASN A 112 2.69 10.83 -5.42
CA ASN A 112 2.02 10.57 -6.69
C ASN A 112 0.69 9.84 -6.44
N ILE A 113 -0.44 10.55 -6.58
CA ILE A 113 -1.77 9.96 -6.42
C ILE A 113 -2.08 9.06 -7.62
N LEU A 114 -2.26 7.77 -7.35
CA LEU A 114 -2.62 6.78 -8.37
C LEU A 114 -4.13 6.62 -8.53
N SER A 115 -4.88 6.72 -7.44
CA SER A 115 -6.33 6.68 -7.48
C SER A 115 -6.95 7.39 -6.28
N ALA A 116 -8.16 7.90 -6.47
CA ALA A 116 -8.97 8.47 -5.42
C ALA A 116 -10.42 8.01 -5.59
N SER A 117 -11.07 7.67 -4.48
CA SER A 117 -12.51 7.42 -4.40
C SER A 117 -13.08 8.32 -3.33
N VAL A 118 -14.16 9.04 -3.66
CA VAL A 118 -14.77 10.02 -2.77
C VAL A 118 -16.26 9.77 -2.74
N THR A 119 -16.81 9.66 -1.55
CA THR A 119 -18.24 9.52 -1.31
C THR A 119 -18.67 10.45 -0.19
N THR A 120 -19.80 11.13 -0.37
CA THR A 120 -20.37 11.99 0.68
C THR A 120 -21.64 11.34 1.19
N SER A 121 -21.72 11.16 2.51
CA SER A 121 -22.92 10.65 3.18
C SER A 121 -24.02 11.71 3.23
N ARG A 122 -25.25 11.30 3.62
CA ARG A 122 -26.37 12.23 3.81
C ARG A 122 -26.12 13.27 4.91
N ASP A 123 -25.30 12.91 5.90
CA ASP A 123 -24.91 13.78 7.01
C ASP A 123 -23.75 14.73 6.66
N ARG A 124 -23.44 14.85 5.36
CA ARG A 124 -22.31 15.63 4.81
C ARG A 124 -20.95 15.15 5.29
N ILE A 125 -20.80 13.87 5.60
CA ILE A 125 -19.50 13.27 5.89
C ILE A 125 -18.88 12.81 4.57
N ALA A 126 -17.78 13.45 4.18
CA ALA A 126 -16.96 13.04 3.05
C ALA A 126 -15.98 11.95 3.50
N LEU A 127 -16.13 10.76 2.90
CA LEU A 127 -15.21 9.66 3.03
C LEU A 127 -14.40 9.58 1.74
N SER A 128 -13.11 9.88 1.83
CA SER A 128 -12.19 9.85 0.70
C SER A 128 -11.12 8.80 0.93
N ARG A 129 -10.93 7.91 -0.04
CA ARG A 129 -9.81 6.96 -0.06
C ARG A 129 -8.84 7.35 -1.15
N PHE A 130 -7.58 7.54 -0.77
CA PHE A 130 -6.50 7.84 -1.71
C PHE A 130 -5.50 6.69 -1.72
N THR A 131 -5.05 6.34 -2.94
CA THR A 131 -3.94 5.43 -3.15
C THR A 131 -2.79 6.18 -3.80
N PHE A 132 -1.59 6.08 -3.25
CA PHE A 132 -0.39 6.72 -3.80
C PHE A 132 0.86 5.85 -3.59
N GLU A 133 1.94 6.19 -4.29
CA GLU A 133 3.25 5.55 -4.14
C GLU A 133 4.15 6.37 -3.21
N MET A 134 4.95 5.66 -2.41
CA MET A 134 5.92 6.25 -1.49
C MET A 134 7.19 5.40 -1.41
N ALA A 135 8.36 6.05 -1.43
CA ALA A 135 9.66 5.39 -1.27
C ALA A 135 10.10 5.28 0.20
N ASP A 136 9.82 6.31 1.02
CA ASP A 136 10.26 6.40 2.41
C ASP A 136 9.07 6.31 3.39
N PRO A 137 8.94 5.22 4.17
CA PRO A 137 7.90 5.10 5.20
C PRO A 137 7.90 6.23 6.22
N LYS A 138 9.05 6.86 6.50
CA LYS A 138 9.14 7.98 7.45
C LYS A 138 8.37 9.21 6.96
N HIS A 139 8.16 9.32 5.65
CA HIS A 139 7.39 10.39 5.03
C HIS A 139 5.88 10.27 5.32
N MET A 140 5.39 9.07 5.67
CA MET A 140 3.97 8.78 5.92
C MET A 140 3.33 9.70 6.97
N GLY A 141 4.01 9.85 8.11
CA GLY A 141 3.49 10.65 9.22
C GLY A 141 3.28 12.11 8.82
N SER A 142 4.20 12.67 8.03
CA SER A 142 4.10 14.04 7.51
C SER A 142 2.95 14.19 6.51
N VAL A 143 2.74 13.20 5.63
CA VAL A 143 1.59 13.19 4.69
C VAL A 143 0.26 13.17 5.43
N ILE A 144 0.09 12.24 6.37
CA ILE A 144 -1.14 12.14 7.16
C ILE A 144 -1.37 13.43 7.95
N LYS A 145 -0.32 14.01 8.54
CA LYS A 145 -0.41 15.28 9.26
C LYS A 145 -0.81 16.44 8.34
N ALA A 146 -0.25 16.54 7.15
CA ALA A 146 -0.59 17.57 6.17
C ALA A 146 -2.08 17.49 5.77
N VAL A 147 -2.58 16.28 5.53
CA VAL A 147 -4.01 16.04 5.21
C VAL A 147 -4.90 16.38 6.40
N ARG A 148 -4.53 15.98 7.62
CA ARG A 148 -5.29 16.32 8.85
C ARG A 148 -5.38 17.83 9.12
N ASN A 149 -4.42 18.61 8.63
CA ASN A 149 -4.43 20.07 8.77
C ASN A 149 -5.36 20.77 7.76
N VAL A 150 -5.91 20.05 6.78
CA VAL A 150 -6.89 20.62 5.85
C VAL A 150 -8.18 20.90 6.60
N GLU A 151 -8.65 22.15 6.56
CA GLU A 151 -9.88 22.56 7.23
C GLU A 151 -11.06 21.66 6.84
N GLY A 152 -11.76 21.12 7.83
CA GLY A 152 -12.89 20.21 7.66
C GLY A 152 -12.51 18.73 7.75
N VAL A 153 -11.23 18.36 7.62
CA VAL A 153 -10.75 17.01 7.92
C VAL A 153 -10.73 16.81 9.42
N TYR A 154 -11.44 15.79 9.91
CA TYR A 154 -11.44 15.43 11.33
C TYR A 154 -10.59 14.20 11.60
N ASP A 155 -10.43 13.30 10.62
CA ASP A 155 -9.46 12.21 10.71
C ASP A 155 -8.86 11.86 9.35
N ALA A 156 -7.63 11.34 9.40
CA ALA A 156 -6.99 10.70 8.27
C ALA A 156 -6.04 9.62 8.80
N TYR A 157 -6.13 8.42 8.26
CA TYR A 157 -5.36 7.28 8.74
C TYR A 157 -5.09 6.29 7.60
N ARG A 158 -4.06 5.46 7.79
CA ARG A 158 -3.73 4.41 6.85
C ARG A 158 -4.65 3.21 7.03
N VAL A 159 -5.10 2.62 5.91
CA VAL A 159 -5.93 1.41 5.88
C VAL A 159 -5.06 0.18 5.66
#